data_AF-A0AB35X1W9-F1
#
_entry.id   AF-A0AB35X1W9-F1
#
_cell.length_a   1.000
_cell.length_b   1.000
_cell.length_c   1.000
_cell.angle_alpha   90.00
_cell.angle_beta   90.00
_cell.angle_gamma   90.00
#
_symmetry.space_group_name_H-M   'P 1'
#
loop_
_entity.id
_entity.type
_entity.pdbx_description
1 polymer ?
#
loop_
_entity_poly.entity_id
_entity_poly.type
_entity_poly.pdbx_seq_one_letter_code
_entity_poly.pdbx_strand_id
1 'polypeptide(L)'
;MKFIIDAASFGSNLLTIAASSIAIYLFFAKRKEISSVFSLLVNYTFQMSLSEIKEKLERLNDYNAKDQESCEIIENIFHEIIGQIRGNDKLRGHFSELTDRMEELASNRKKLTEPKKRAVVSELRERLRNLNVANIDSLIGDERA
;
A
#
# COMPACT_ATOMS: atom_id res chain seq x y z
N MET A 1 -46.08 40.53 2.49
CA MET A 1 -44.82 39.85 2.89
C MET A 1 -44.90 38.33 2.77
N LYS A 2 -45.89 37.65 3.36
CA LYS A 2 -46.00 36.17 3.35
C LYS A 2 -45.95 35.55 1.94
N PHE A 3 -46.73 36.08 1.00
CA PHE A 3 -46.77 35.58 -0.39
C PHE A 3 -45.44 35.69 -1.15
N ILE A 4 -44.64 36.74 -0.89
CA ILE A 4 -43.32 36.93 -1.52
C ILE A 4 -42.31 35.92 -0.94
N ILE A 5 -42.39 35.68 0.37
CA ILE A 5 -41.56 34.69 1.06
C ILE A 5 -41.90 33.27 0.60
N ASP A 6 -43.19 32.96 0.43
CA ASP A 6 -43.66 31.65 -0.03
C ASP A 6 -43.24 31.39 -1.49
N ALA A 7 -43.36 32.39 -2.37
CA ALA A 7 -42.89 32.28 -3.75
C ALA A 7 -41.37 32.13 -3.86
N ALA A 8 -40.61 32.89 -3.05
CA ALA A 8 -39.15 32.76 -2.99
C ALA A 8 -38.72 31.39 -2.44
N SER A 9 -39.42 30.87 -1.42
CA SER A 9 -39.16 29.55 -0.84
C SER A 9 -39.47 28.43 -1.83
N PHE A 10 -40.57 28.54 -2.58
CA PHE A 10 -40.91 27.59 -3.65
C PHE A 10 -39.86 27.56 -4.77
N GLY A 11 -39.42 28.75 -5.23
CA GLY A 11 -38.34 28.86 -6.22
C GLY A 11 -37.02 28.30 -5.71
N SER A 12 -36.65 28.60 -4.47
CA SER A 12 -35.45 28.04 -3.82
C SER A 12 -35.51 26.52 -3.78
N ASN A 13 -36.63 25.93 -3.38
CA ASN A 13 -36.78 24.48 -3.29
C ASN A 13 -36.68 23.79 -4.66
N LEU A 14 -37.25 24.38 -5.71
CA LEU A 14 -37.12 23.87 -7.08
C LEU A 14 -35.67 23.90 -7.57
N LEU A 15 -34.95 25.00 -7.31
CA LEU A 15 -33.54 25.12 -7.65
C LEU A 15 -32.69 24.12 -6.86
N THR A 16 -32.99 23.91 -5.58
CA THR A 16 -32.32 22.88 -4.76
C THR A 16 -32.53 21.49 -5.35
N ILE A 17 -33.77 21.13 -5.72
CA ILE A 17 -34.07 19.85 -6.36
C ILE A 17 -33.28 19.71 -7.66
N ALA A 18 -33.29 20.73 -8.53
CA ALA A 18 -32.55 20.71 -9.79
C ALA A 18 -31.03 20.55 -9.58
N ALA A 19 -30.46 21.29 -8.62
CA ALA A 19 -29.05 21.19 -8.26
C ALA A 19 -28.69 19.80 -7.72
N SER A 20 -29.53 19.24 -6.84
CA SER A 20 -29.35 17.87 -6.33
C SER A 20 -29.45 16.83 -7.44
N SER A 21 -30.39 16.97 -8.38
CA SER A 21 -30.50 16.08 -9.53
C SER A 21 -29.28 16.14 -10.44
N ILE A 22 -28.72 17.33 -10.70
CA ILE A 22 -27.49 17.51 -11.47
C ILE A 22 -26.30 16.86 -10.73
N ALA A 23 -26.20 17.04 -9.41
CA ALA A 23 -25.14 16.43 -8.61
C ALA A 23 -25.20 14.89 -8.63
N ILE A 24 -26.39 14.32 -8.47
CA ILE A 24 -26.61 12.87 -8.56
C ILE A 24 -26.25 12.38 -9.97
N TYR A 25 -26.69 13.08 -11.01
CA TYR A 25 -26.36 12.75 -12.40
C TYR A 25 -24.84 12.77 -12.65
N LEU A 26 -24.15 13.82 -12.20
CA LEU A 26 -22.69 13.91 -12.31
C LEU A 26 -21.99 12.81 -11.54
N PHE A 27 -22.45 12.47 -10.34
CA PHE A 27 -21.90 11.35 -9.57
C PHE A 27 -22.00 10.04 -10.34
N PHE A 28 -23.15 9.72 -10.94
CA PHE A 28 -23.31 8.51 -11.75
C PHE A 28 -22.53 8.55 -13.06
N ALA A 29 -22.52 9.68 -13.77
CA ALA A 29 -21.81 9.84 -15.03
C ALA A 29 -20.29 9.76 -14.84
N LYS A 30 -19.77 10.31 -13.74
CA LYS A 30 -18.34 10.39 -13.42
C LYS A 30 -17.88 9.34 -12.41
N ARG A 31 -18.75 8.41 -12.00
CA ARG A 31 -18.42 7.35 -11.03
C ARG A 31 -17.15 6.57 -11.40
N LYS A 32 -16.94 6.32 -12.71
CA LYS A 32 -15.78 5.60 -13.23
C LYS A 32 -14.50 6.40 -13.03
N GLU A 33 -14.52 7.70 -13.32
CA GLU A 33 -13.38 8.61 -13.13
C GLU A 33 -13.05 8.74 -11.64
N ILE A 34 -14.05 8.93 -10.79
CA ILE A 34 -13.88 9.01 -9.34
C ILE A 34 -13.27 7.70 -8.80
N SER A 35 -13.83 6.55 -9.18
CA SER A 35 -13.30 5.25 -8.79
C SER A 35 -11.88 5.03 -9.29
N SER A 36 -11.55 5.47 -10.51
CA SER A 36 -10.20 5.35 -11.08
C SER A 36 -9.19 6.14 -10.26
N VAL A 37 -9.49 7.39 -9.88
CA VAL A 37 -8.61 8.20 -9.03
C VAL A 37 -8.37 7.53 -7.67
N PHE A 38 -9.41 7.00 -7.02
CA PHE A 38 -9.25 6.26 -5.77
C PHE A 38 -8.39 4.99 -5.95
N SER A 39 -8.61 4.23 -7.02
CA SER A 39 -7.78 3.05 -7.35
C SER A 39 -6.31 3.43 -7.57
N LEU A 40 -6.05 4.53 -8.28
CA LEU A 40 -4.70 5.06 -8.49
C LEU A 40 -4.05 5.47 -7.17
N LEU A 41 -4.77 6.14 -6.29
CA LEU A 41 -4.27 6.52 -4.97
C LEU A 41 -3.92 5.30 -4.12
N VAL A 42 -4.81 4.31 -4.06
CA VAL A 42 -4.57 3.06 -3.32
C VAL A 42 -3.36 2.31 -3.89
N ASN A 43 -3.24 2.24 -5.22
CA ASN A 43 -2.11 1.59 -5.87
C ASN A 43 -0.80 2.37 -5.65
N TYR A 44 -0.83 3.69 -5.65
CA TYR A 44 0.32 4.52 -5.34
C TYR A 44 0.79 4.31 -3.89
N THR A 45 -0.13 4.29 -2.92
CA THR A 45 0.22 3.98 -1.52
C THR A 45 0.86 2.60 -1.40
N PHE A 46 0.36 1.63 -2.15
CA PHE A 46 0.95 0.29 -2.20
C PHE A 46 2.36 0.29 -2.80
N GLN A 47 2.57 1.02 -3.91
CA GLN A 47 3.89 1.19 -4.51
C GLN A 47 4.88 1.88 -3.57
N MET A 48 4.42 2.89 -2.82
CA MET A 48 5.24 3.57 -1.82
C MET A 48 5.73 2.57 -0.76
N SER A 49 4.83 1.75 -0.21
CA SER A 49 5.21 0.70 0.75
C SER A 49 6.23 -0.28 0.18
N LEU A 50 6.07 -0.72 -1.07
CA LEU A 50 7.05 -1.59 -1.73
C LEU A 50 8.42 -0.91 -1.86
N SER A 51 8.44 0.38 -2.21
CA SER A 51 9.68 1.15 -2.36
C SER A 51 10.42 1.30 -1.02
N GLU A 52 9.71 1.61 0.06
CA GLU A 52 10.29 1.70 1.40
C GLU A 52 10.87 0.37 1.88
N ILE A 53 10.16 -0.74 1.67
CA ILE A 53 10.65 -2.07 2.03
C ILE A 53 11.92 -2.39 1.22
N LYS A 54 11.95 -2.02 -0.07
CA LYS A 54 13.13 -2.21 -0.93
C LYS A 54 14.33 -1.41 -0.42
N GLU A 55 14.13 -0.16 0.00
CA GLU A 55 15.20 0.66 0.58
C GLU A 55 15.78 0.03 1.85
N LYS A 56 14.91 -0.42 2.78
CA LYS A 56 15.34 -1.13 4.00
C LYS A 56 16.07 -2.44 3.69
N LEU A 57 15.64 -3.14 2.66
CA LEU A 57 16.30 -4.35 2.18
C LEU A 57 17.69 -4.07 1.62
N GLU A 58 17.88 -2.96 0.91
CA GLU A 58 19.20 -2.56 0.43
C GLU A 58 20.12 -2.19 1.59
N ARG A 59 19.61 -1.49 2.61
CA ARG A 59 20.36 -1.19 3.85
C ARG A 59 20.86 -2.45 4.57
N LEU A 60 20.12 -3.57 4.51
CA LEU A 60 20.58 -4.84 5.10
C LEU A 60 21.84 -5.41 4.44
N ASN A 61 22.19 -4.99 3.22
CA ASN A 61 23.42 -5.44 2.56
C ASN A 61 24.67 -4.80 3.17
N ASP A 62 24.54 -3.64 3.81
CA ASP A 62 25.64 -2.92 4.44
C ASP A 62 26.05 -3.54 5.79
N TYR A 63 25.19 -4.37 6.39
CA TYR A 63 25.41 -4.99 7.70
C TYR A 63 25.75 -6.47 7.58
N ASN A 64 26.68 -6.94 8.42
CA ASN A 64 27.12 -8.33 8.44
C ASN A 64 26.68 -9.01 9.73
N ALA A 65 25.99 -10.15 9.61
CA ALA A 65 25.53 -10.93 10.77
C ALA A 65 26.66 -11.63 11.56
N LYS A 66 27.93 -11.40 11.20
CA LYS A 66 29.10 -11.81 11.99
C LYS A 66 29.46 -10.79 13.07
N ASP A 67 29.12 -9.52 12.87
CA ASP A 67 29.47 -8.44 13.79
C ASP A 67 28.32 -8.24 14.79
N GLN A 68 28.62 -8.25 16.08
CA GLN A 68 27.60 -8.26 17.12
C GLN A 68 26.78 -6.96 17.17
N GLU A 69 27.39 -5.83 16.83
CA GLU A 69 26.72 -4.52 16.69
C GLU A 69 25.80 -4.49 15.46
N SER A 70 26.27 -5.02 14.33
CA SER A 70 25.47 -5.16 13.10
C SER A 70 24.26 -6.07 13.28
N CYS A 71 24.34 -7.09 14.13
CA CYS A 71 23.21 -7.99 14.41
C CYS A 71 22.00 -7.23 14.94
N GLU A 72 22.22 -6.27 15.84
CA GLU A 72 21.15 -5.49 16.46
C GLU A 72 20.46 -4.57 15.43
N ILE A 73 21.24 -4.02 14.49
CA ILE A 73 20.72 -3.22 13.39
C ILE A 73 19.92 -4.09 12.42
N ILE A 74 20.41 -5.29 12.10
CA ILE A 74 19.70 -6.26 11.26
C ILE A 74 18.37 -6.67 11.90
N GLU A 75 18.36 -6.96 13.20
CA GLU A 75 17.17 -7.31 13.97
C GLU A 75 16.12 -6.18 13.88
N ASN A 76 16.53 -4.93 14.08
CA ASN A 76 15.65 -3.76 13.98
C ASN A 76 15.07 -3.61 12.57
N ILE A 77 15.90 -3.69 11.53
CA ILE A 77 15.43 -3.55 10.14
C ILE A 77 14.46 -4.69 9.79
N PHE A 78 14.72 -5.92 10.25
CA PHE A 78 13.78 -7.04 10.07
C PHE A 78 12.43 -6.75 10.75
N HIS A 79 12.42 -6.27 11.99
CA HIS A 79 11.16 -5.94 12.68
C HIS A 79 10.39 -4.80 11.99
N GLU A 80 11.08 -3.79 11.47
CA GLU A 80 10.44 -2.73 10.69
C GLU A 80 9.79 -3.27 9.41
N ILE A 81 10.50 -4.11 8.66
CA ILE A 81 9.97 -4.74 7.44
C ILE A 81 8.78 -5.64 7.78
N ILE A 82 8.88 -6.46 8.82
CA ILE A 82 7.79 -7.34 9.29
C ILE A 82 6.56 -6.50 9.65
N GLY A 83 6.75 -5.40 10.41
CA GLY A 83 5.67 -4.49 10.80
C GLY A 83 4.96 -3.87 9.61
N GLN A 84 5.71 -3.39 8.61
CA GLN A 84 5.15 -2.83 7.38
C GLN A 84 4.38 -3.86 6.55
N ILE A 85 4.92 -5.07 6.41
CA ILE A 85 4.25 -6.16 5.68
C ILE A 85 2.96 -6.58 6.40
N ARG A 86 3.00 -6.75 7.73
CA ARG A 86 1.82 -7.15 8.52
C ARG A 86 0.74 -6.07 8.59
N GLY A 87 1.14 -4.81 8.57
CA GLY A 87 0.24 -3.65 8.55
C GLY A 87 -0.42 -3.38 7.19
N ASN A 88 -0.02 -4.09 6.13
CA ASN A 88 -0.58 -3.94 4.80
C ASN A 88 -1.24 -5.25 4.35
N ASP A 89 -2.57 -5.29 4.31
CA ASP A 89 -3.34 -6.51 4.00
C ASP A 89 -2.98 -7.11 2.63
N LYS A 90 -2.66 -6.27 1.64
CA LYS A 90 -2.20 -6.74 0.32
C LYS A 90 -0.86 -7.47 0.44
N LEU A 91 0.09 -6.97 1.23
CA LEU A 91 1.41 -7.59 1.41
C LEU A 91 1.34 -8.84 2.30
N ARG A 92 0.54 -8.80 3.37
CA ARG A 92 0.47 -9.88 4.37
C ARG A 92 0.21 -11.26 3.76
N GLY A 93 -0.69 -11.32 2.76
CA GLY A 93 -1.00 -12.57 2.06
C GLY A 93 0.17 -13.17 1.28
N HIS A 94 1.00 -12.33 0.65
CA HIS A 94 2.12 -12.77 -0.19
C HIS A 94 3.40 -13.13 0.59
N PHE A 95 3.52 -12.61 1.81
CA PHE A 95 4.76 -12.65 2.58
C PHE A 95 4.67 -13.34 3.94
N SER A 96 3.51 -13.86 4.34
CA SER A 96 3.28 -14.50 5.65
C SER A 96 4.39 -15.47 6.08
N GLU A 97 4.66 -16.50 5.28
CA GLU A 97 5.72 -17.48 5.55
C GLU A 97 7.12 -16.83 5.66
N LEU A 98 7.41 -15.85 4.79
CA LEU A 98 8.69 -15.15 4.79
C LEU A 98 8.84 -14.29 6.04
N THR A 99 7.77 -13.60 6.46
CA THR A 99 7.78 -12.79 7.69
C THR A 99 7.96 -13.63 8.93
N ASP A 100 7.42 -14.85 8.97
CA ASP A 100 7.61 -15.74 10.13
C ASP A 100 9.06 -16.22 10.23
N ARG A 101 9.70 -16.53 9.10
CA ARG A 101 11.15 -16.86 9.09
C ARG A 101 12.01 -15.63 9.44
N MET A 102 11.65 -14.45 8.96
CA MET A 102 12.34 -13.20 9.34
C MET A 102 12.23 -12.96 10.85
N GLU A 103 11.05 -13.19 11.42
CA GLU A 103 10.80 -13.03 12.85
C GLU A 103 11.58 -14.06 13.67
N GLU A 104 11.71 -15.29 13.18
CA GLU A 104 12.56 -16.31 13.82
C GLU A 104 14.04 -15.89 13.83
N LEU A 105 14.53 -15.29 12.76
CA LEU A 105 15.91 -14.78 12.67
C LEU A 105 16.11 -13.54 13.57
N ALA A 106 15.14 -12.63 13.59
CA ALA A 106 15.21 -11.40 14.40
C ALA A 106 15.06 -11.69 15.90
N SER A 107 14.24 -12.66 16.28
CA SER A 107 13.98 -13.00 17.69
C SER A 107 15.07 -13.88 18.30
N ASN A 108 15.97 -14.45 17.50
CA ASN A 108 17.00 -15.36 17.98
C ASN A 108 18.35 -15.09 17.31
N ARG A 109 19.17 -14.27 17.99
CA ARG A 109 20.52 -13.90 17.54
C ARG A 109 21.42 -15.09 17.21
N LYS A 110 21.25 -16.26 17.86
CA LYS A 110 22.03 -17.47 17.52
C LYS A 110 21.66 -18.06 16.15
N LYS A 111 20.44 -17.80 15.67
CA LYS A 111 19.96 -18.24 14.36
C LYS A 111 20.28 -17.22 13.26
N LEU A 112 20.53 -15.96 13.61
CA LEU A 112 20.92 -14.92 12.67
C LEU A 112 22.36 -15.13 12.19
N THR A 113 22.52 -15.91 11.13
CA THR A 113 23.80 -16.11 10.45
C THR A 113 23.79 -15.43 9.09
N GLU A 114 24.96 -15.01 8.60
CA GLU A 114 25.07 -14.32 7.31
C GLU A 114 24.48 -15.13 6.13
N PRO A 115 24.66 -16.46 6.03
CA PRO A 115 23.98 -17.26 5.01
C PRO A 115 22.44 -17.19 5.10
N LYS A 116 21.88 -17.24 6.31
CA LYS A 116 20.44 -17.18 6.53
C LYS A 116 19.88 -15.79 6.23
N LYS A 117 20.59 -14.73 6.65
CA LYS A 117 20.28 -13.34 6.28
C LYS A 117 20.19 -13.20 4.76
N ARG A 118 21.23 -13.62 4.04
CA ARG A 118 21.30 -13.52 2.56
C ARG A 118 20.19 -14.30 1.87
N ALA A 119 19.85 -15.48 2.36
CA ALA A 119 18.78 -16.29 1.79
C ALA A 119 17.43 -15.54 1.89
N VAL A 120 17.10 -15.06 3.07
CA VAL A 120 15.87 -14.31 3.33
C VAL A 120 15.83 -12.99 2.56
N VAL A 121 16.93 -12.24 2.52
CA VAL A 121 17.04 -10.98 1.76
C VAL A 121 16.86 -11.22 0.26
N SER A 122 17.49 -12.26 -0.30
CA SER A 122 17.36 -12.58 -1.73
C SER A 122 15.93 -13.00 -2.09
N GLU A 123 15.29 -13.80 -1.24
CA GLU A 123 13.92 -14.23 -1.46
C GLU A 123 12.92 -13.07 -1.32
N LEU A 124 13.10 -12.21 -0.31
CA LEU A 124 12.29 -11.01 -0.13
C LEU A 124 12.40 -10.10 -1.36
N ARG A 125 13.63 -9.87 -1.85
CA ARG A 125 13.89 -9.06 -3.05
C ARG A 125 13.15 -9.63 -4.27
N GLU A 126 13.21 -10.94 -4.49
CA GLU A 126 12.57 -11.56 -5.65
C GLU A 126 11.04 -11.52 -5.55
N ARG A 127 10.48 -11.81 -4.37
CA ARG A 127 9.03 -11.70 -4.14
C ARG A 127 8.53 -10.26 -4.33
N LEU A 128 9.28 -9.26 -3.86
CA LEU A 128 8.97 -7.84 -4.10
C LEU A 128 9.03 -7.48 -5.58
N ARG A 129 10.02 -8.01 -6.33
CA ARG A 129 10.13 -7.79 -7.78
C ARG A 129 8.91 -8.34 -8.52
N ASN A 130 8.49 -9.55 -8.20
CA ASN A 130 7.33 -10.20 -8.82
C ASN A 130 6.03 -9.45 -8.53
N LEU A 131 5.86 -8.98 -7.29
CA LEU A 131 4.71 -8.15 -6.92
C LEU A 131 4.70 -6.80 -7.63
N ASN A 132 5.86 -6.17 -7.82
CA ASN A 132 5.93 -4.90 -8.53
C ASN A 132 5.52 -5.06 -10.01
N VAL A 133 6.00 -6.12 -10.68
CA VAL A 133 5.61 -6.43 -12.07
C VAL A 133 4.11 -6.70 -12.19
N ALA A 134 3.55 -7.52 -11.30
CA ALA A 134 2.12 -7.82 -11.32
C ALA A 134 1.25 -6.57 -11.08
N ASN A 135 1.70 -5.63 -10.24
CA ASN A 135 0.97 -4.37 -10.03
C ASN A 135 1.11 -3.41 -11.21
N ILE A 136 2.28 -3.34 -11.85
CA ILE A 136 2.47 -2.53 -13.07
C ILE A 136 1.54 -3.03 -14.18
N ASP A 137 1.40 -4.34 -14.36
CA ASP A 137 0.46 -4.90 -15.34
C ASP A 137 -1.00 -4.54 -15.01
N SER A 138 -1.38 -4.55 -13.73
CA SER A 138 -2.73 -4.11 -13.30
C SER A 138 -2.97 -2.60 -13.44
N LEU A 139 -1.90 -1.80 -13.46
CA LEU A 139 -1.96 -0.35 -13.65
C LEU A 139 -2.01 0.04 -15.12
N ILE A 140 -1.43 -0.78 -16.00
CA ILE A 140 -1.33 -0.54 -17.45
C ILE A 140 -2.47 -1.24 -18.22
N GLY A 141 -3.10 -2.28 -17.66
CA GLY A 141 -4.07 -3.13 -18.36
C GLY A 141 -5.53 -2.90 -17.98
N ASP A 142 -6.17 -1.87 -18.56
CA ASP A 142 -7.59 -1.91 -18.96
C ASP A 142 -7.89 -0.95 -20.15
N GLU A 143 -6.98 -0.87 -21.14
CA GLU A 143 -7.21 -0.12 -22.40
C GLU A 143 -7.82 -0.99 -23.52
N ARG A 144 -8.35 -2.18 -23.21
CA ARG A 144 -9.02 -3.04 -24.20
C ARG A 144 -10.26 -3.74 -23.63
N ALA A 145 -11.33 -2.98 -23.47
CA ALA A 145 -12.71 -3.48 -23.40
C ALA A 145 -13.66 -2.51 -24.10
#